data_AF-A0A2V2VV46-F1
#
_entry.id   AF-A0A2V2VV46-F1
#
_cell.length_a   1.000
_cell.length_b   1.000
_cell.length_c   1.000
_cell.angle_alpha   90.00
_cell.angle_beta   90.00
_cell.angle_gamma   90.00
#
_symmetry.space_group_name_H-M   'P 1'
#
loop_
_entity.id
_entity.type
_entity.pdbx_description
1 polymer ?
#
loop_
_entity_poly.entity_id
_entity_poly.type
_entity_poly.pdbx_seq_one_letter_code
_entity_poly.pdbx_strand_id
1 'polypeptide(L)'
;MAQTMDRGAVSDPNSILNVELEAKSESWMAFMRRICAERKRIFPMTAVFMKNALMNAKAHKVSYCISFFSVFLVVFLCVILMSTIFNLPIVFLRLGEVHNGKNDLAITTGGELHSASSLNYSIVEEIFPLTDPLRGYHSPRIRFGGYILKYSTCSGITKPQDLWYDKKKELCLPTCVSEYCDGTETPTVIFAINEERETRMGFGISWKGRKLKKGEVILSIGVAVAANNTRWGIQFCFLDRSAILYMNCLKVILH
;
A
#
# COMPACT_ATOMS: atom_id res chain seq x y z
N MET A 1 36.01 -43.77 53.28
CA MET A 1 34.90 -43.14 52.52
C MET A 1 35.32 -43.14 51.06
N ALA A 2 34.73 -44.02 50.25
CA ALA A 2 35.08 -44.19 48.84
C ALA A 2 34.26 -43.21 47.99
N GLN A 3 34.94 -42.41 47.16
CA GLN A 3 34.31 -41.59 46.12
C GLN A 3 34.18 -42.45 44.86
N THR A 4 32.94 -42.78 44.51
CA THR A 4 32.59 -43.38 43.22
C THR A 4 32.57 -42.30 42.14
N MET A 5 33.52 -42.40 41.24
CA MET A 5 33.72 -41.55 40.08
C MET A 5 32.72 -41.99 38.99
N ASP A 6 31.65 -41.22 38.81
CA ASP A 6 30.61 -41.49 37.81
C ASP A 6 31.14 -41.10 36.42
N ARG A 7 31.35 -42.09 35.56
CA ARG A 7 31.75 -41.89 34.16
C ARG A 7 30.53 -41.38 33.40
N GLY A 8 30.58 -40.10 33.02
CA GLY A 8 29.60 -39.48 32.14
C GLY A 8 29.44 -40.27 30.84
N ALA A 9 28.20 -40.69 30.58
CA ALA A 9 27.77 -41.12 29.26
C ALA A 9 27.80 -39.89 28.33
N VAL A 10 28.82 -39.79 27.50
CA VAL A 10 28.87 -38.83 26.40
C VAL A 10 27.81 -39.27 25.39
N SER A 11 26.64 -38.62 25.46
CA SER A 11 25.57 -38.80 24.47
C SER A 11 26.05 -38.18 23.17
N ASP A 12 26.24 -39.02 22.16
CA ASP A 12 26.69 -38.64 20.82
C ASP A 12 25.70 -37.63 20.20
N PRO A 13 26.09 -36.38 19.92
CA PRO A 13 25.17 -35.33 19.45
C PRO A 13 24.50 -35.69 18.11
N ASN A 14 25.10 -36.61 17.34
CA ASN A 14 24.54 -37.09 16.08
C ASN A 14 23.35 -38.06 16.27
N SER A 15 23.22 -38.68 17.44
CA SER A 15 22.07 -39.54 17.75
C SER A 15 20.79 -38.74 18.01
N ILE A 16 20.92 -37.52 18.55
CA ILE A 16 19.80 -36.62 18.83
C ILE A 16 19.27 -36.01 17.51
N LEU A 17 20.16 -35.67 16.59
CA LEU A 17 19.79 -35.07 15.30
C LEU A 17 19.03 -36.04 14.38
N ASN A 18 19.33 -37.34 14.45
CA ASN A 18 18.65 -38.36 13.65
C ASN A 18 17.22 -38.65 14.13
N VAL A 19 16.92 -38.44 15.42
CA VAL A 19 15.55 -38.57 15.95
C VAL A 19 14.66 -37.41 15.50
N GLU A 20 15.23 -36.24 15.23
CA GLU A 20 14.47 -35.05 14.80
C GLU A 20 14.16 -35.02 13.30
N LEU A 21 14.99 -35.67 12.47
CA LEU A 21 14.80 -35.72 11.01
C LEU A 21 13.81 -36.81 10.55
N GLU A 22 13.69 -37.93 11.26
CA GLU A 22 12.65 -38.94 10.98
C GLU A 22 11.25 -38.53 11.46
N ALA A 23 11.15 -37.65 12.47
CA ALA A 23 9.87 -37.15 12.96
C ALA A 23 9.13 -36.22 11.96
N LYS A 24 9.81 -35.72 10.92
CA LYS A 24 9.26 -34.71 10.01
C LYS A 24 8.48 -35.28 8.82
N SER A 25 8.50 -36.60 8.61
CA SER A 25 7.76 -37.25 7.50
C SER A 25 6.72 -38.28 7.96
N GLU A 26 6.62 -38.57 9.26
CA GLU A 26 5.49 -39.34 9.77
C GLU A 26 4.21 -38.55 9.53
N SER A 27 3.38 -39.03 8.59
CA SER A 27 2.07 -38.49 8.29
C SER A 27 1.34 -38.17 9.60
N TRP A 28 0.85 -36.93 9.76
CA TRP A 28 0.11 -36.48 10.95
C TRP A 28 -0.99 -37.48 11.38
N MET A 29 -1.54 -38.23 10.41
CA MET A 29 -2.50 -39.32 10.64
C MET A 29 -1.93 -40.57 11.34
N ALA A 30 -0.64 -40.90 11.16
CA ALA A 30 0.03 -41.99 11.86
C ALA A 30 0.31 -41.61 13.33
N PHE A 31 0.76 -40.38 13.57
CA PHE A 31 0.93 -39.82 14.91
C PHE A 31 -0.41 -39.78 15.68
N MET A 32 -1.47 -39.28 15.06
CA MET A 32 -2.82 -39.25 15.66
C MET A 32 -3.37 -40.66 15.92
N ARG A 33 -3.10 -41.64 15.05
CA ARG A 33 -3.50 -43.04 15.29
C ARG A 33 -2.77 -43.66 16.48
N ARG A 34 -1.46 -43.40 16.64
CA ARG A 34 -0.69 -43.84 17.81
C ARG A 34 -1.21 -43.20 19.11
N ILE A 35 -1.50 -41.91 19.09
CA ILE A 35 -2.12 -41.22 20.24
C ILE A 35 -3.50 -41.80 20.56
N CYS A 36 -4.33 -42.08 19.56
CA CYS A 36 -5.65 -42.70 19.77
C CYS A 36 -5.56 -44.12 20.32
N ALA A 37 -4.57 -44.92 19.91
CA ALA A 37 -4.34 -46.27 20.43
C ALA A 37 -3.91 -46.25 21.91
N GLU A 38 -3.02 -45.31 22.29
CA GLU A 38 -2.55 -45.14 23.67
C GLU A 38 -3.50 -44.30 24.55
N ARG A 39 -4.52 -43.67 23.97
CA ARG A 39 -5.47 -42.79 24.68
C ARG A 39 -6.10 -43.48 25.89
N LYS A 40 -6.46 -44.76 25.75
CA LYS A 40 -7.10 -45.54 26.84
C LYS A 40 -6.18 -45.74 28.04
N ARG A 41 -4.85 -45.71 27.85
CA ARG A 41 -3.84 -45.86 28.91
C ARG A 41 -3.42 -44.51 29.49
N ILE A 42 -3.32 -43.49 28.63
CA ILE A 42 -2.91 -42.13 29.03
C ILE A 42 -4.01 -41.43 29.85
N PHE A 43 -5.27 -41.55 29.43
CA PHE A 43 -6.39 -40.84 30.05
C PHE A 43 -6.63 -41.14 31.55
N PRO A 44 -6.59 -42.40 32.04
CA PRO A 44 -6.73 -42.66 33.47
C PRO A 44 -5.55 -42.12 34.26
N MET A 45 -4.33 -42.19 33.70
CA MET A 45 -3.12 -41.70 34.36
C MET A 45 -3.14 -40.17 34.48
N THR A 46 -3.49 -39.45 33.41
CA THR A 46 -3.66 -37.98 33.45
C THR A 46 -4.81 -37.56 34.35
N ALA A 47 -5.91 -38.33 34.40
CA ALA A 47 -7.02 -38.06 35.32
C ALA A 47 -6.60 -38.17 36.79
N VAL A 48 -5.75 -39.14 37.16
CA VAL A 48 -5.21 -39.27 38.52
C VAL A 48 -4.31 -38.08 38.85
N PHE A 49 -3.40 -37.70 37.96
CA PHE A 49 -2.55 -36.52 38.17
C PHE A 49 -3.36 -35.23 38.29
N MET A 50 -4.40 -35.06 37.46
CA MET A 50 -5.26 -33.89 37.49
C MET A 50 -6.10 -33.83 38.76
N LYS A 51 -6.58 -34.98 39.27
CA LYS A 51 -7.24 -35.07 40.58
C LYS A 51 -6.29 -34.67 41.71
N ASN A 52 -5.06 -35.17 41.71
CA ASN A 52 -4.06 -34.79 42.70
C ASN A 52 -3.72 -33.30 42.62
N ALA A 53 -3.57 -32.74 41.41
CA ALA A 53 -3.35 -31.32 41.20
C ALA A 53 -4.52 -30.46 41.72
N LEU A 54 -5.76 -30.87 41.46
CA LEU A 54 -6.96 -30.19 41.94
C LEU A 54 -7.10 -30.26 43.47
N MET A 55 -6.76 -31.40 44.09
CA MET A 55 -6.74 -31.54 45.54
C MET A 55 -5.69 -30.62 46.17
N ASN A 56 -4.47 -30.59 45.61
CA ASN A 56 -3.42 -29.68 46.07
C ASN A 56 -3.80 -28.20 45.90
N ALA A 57 -4.47 -27.84 44.79
CA ALA A 57 -4.97 -26.48 44.57
C ALA A 57 -6.04 -26.08 45.59
N LYS A 58 -6.91 -27.02 46.00
CA LYS A 58 -7.92 -26.79 47.05
C LYS A 58 -7.30 -26.63 48.44
N ALA A 59 -6.20 -27.31 48.72
CA ALA A 59 -5.48 -27.19 49.98
C ALA A 59 -4.73 -25.84 50.08
N HIS A 60 -4.13 -25.37 48.99
CA HIS A 60 -3.31 -24.15 48.95
C HIS A 60 -3.92 -23.06 48.06
N LYS A 61 -5.17 -22.66 48.36
CA LYS A 61 -5.95 -21.71 47.54
C LYS A 61 -5.22 -20.41 47.26
N VAL A 62 -4.57 -19.83 48.28
CA VAL A 62 -3.89 -18.54 48.17
C VAL A 62 -2.67 -18.62 47.26
N SER A 63 -1.80 -19.62 47.46
CA SER A 63 -0.60 -19.81 46.64
C SER A 63 -0.96 -20.11 45.19
N TYR A 64 -1.98 -20.96 44.97
CA TYR A 64 -2.48 -21.25 43.62
C TYR A 64 -3.03 -20.00 42.93
N CYS A 65 -3.83 -19.18 43.62
CA CYS A 65 -4.34 -17.92 43.06
C CYS A 65 -3.20 -16.97 42.68
N ILE A 66 -2.18 -16.80 43.52
CA ILE A 66 -1.04 -15.92 43.23
C ILE A 66 -0.30 -16.39 41.97
N SER A 67 0.01 -17.69 41.88
CA SER A 67 0.66 -18.26 40.70
C SER A 67 -0.20 -18.14 39.44
N PHE A 68 -1.50 -18.39 39.55
CA PHE A 68 -2.43 -18.28 38.43
C PHE A 68 -2.55 -16.83 37.94
N PHE A 69 -2.74 -15.86 38.83
CA PHE A 69 -2.80 -14.44 38.47
C PHE A 69 -1.48 -13.94 37.87
N SER A 70 -0.34 -14.41 38.39
CA SER A 70 0.97 -14.05 37.82
C SER A 70 1.09 -14.49 36.36
N VAL A 71 0.73 -15.73 36.04
CA VAL A 71 0.78 -16.23 34.65
C VAL A 71 -0.27 -15.56 33.79
N PHE A 72 -1.49 -15.38 34.31
CA PHE A 72 -2.58 -14.72 33.62
C PHE A 72 -2.25 -13.28 33.23
N LEU A 73 -1.67 -12.50 34.16
CA LEU A 73 -1.29 -11.10 33.89
C LEU A 73 -0.23 -10.99 32.79
N VAL A 74 0.77 -11.89 32.77
CA VAL A 74 1.80 -11.88 31.72
C VAL A 74 1.16 -12.17 30.36
N VAL A 75 0.33 -13.21 30.26
CA VAL A 75 -0.35 -13.57 28.99
C VAL A 75 -1.30 -12.45 28.55
N PHE A 76 -2.07 -11.87 29.48
CA PHE A 76 -2.97 -10.76 29.21
C PHE A 76 -2.22 -9.54 28.68
N LEU A 77 -1.09 -9.17 29.31
CA LEU A 77 -0.24 -8.08 28.87
C LEU A 77 0.37 -8.37 27.50
N CYS A 78 0.83 -9.59 27.23
CA CYS A 78 1.30 -9.99 25.91
C CYS A 78 0.20 -9.87 24.84
N VAL A 79 -1.04 -10.26 25.14
CA VAL A 79 -2.17 -10.12 24.20
C VAL A 79 -2.50 -8.65 23.94
N ILE A 80 -2.52 -7.81 24.97
CA ILE A 80 -2.69 -6.36 24.81
C ILE A 80 -1.56 -5.80 23.96
N LEU A 81 -0.31 -6.14 24.26
CA LEU A 81 0.85 -5.62 23.55
C LEU A 81 0.83 -6.03 22.08
N MET A 82 0.54 -7.30 21.78
CA MET A 82 0.37 -7.75 20.40
C MET A 82 -0.80 -7.05 19.70
N SER A 83 -1.95 -6.93 20.36
CA SER A 83 -3.11 -6.21 19.82
C SER A 83 -2.78 -4.74 19.53
N THR A 84 -2.05 -4.08 20.42
CA THR A 84 -1.60 -2.70 20.19
C THR A 84 -0.61 -2.63 19.03
N ILE A 85 0.38 -3.51 18.96
CA ILE A 85 1.37 -3.54 17.86
C ILE A 85 0.68 -3.72 16.49
N PHE A 86 -0.33 -4.59 16.39
CA PHE A 86 -1.02 -4.80 15.11
C PHE A 86 -1.92 -3.63 14.70
N ASN A 87 -2.55 -2.95 15.66
CA ASN A 87 -3.49 -1.85 15.37
C ASN A 87 -2.82 -0.47 15.29
N LEU A 88 -1.65 -0.31 15.92
CA LEU A 88 -0.94 0.96 16.03
C LEU A 88 -0.51 1.58 14.68
N PRO A 89 -0.06 0.81 13.67
CA PRO A 89 0.21 1.36 12.33
C PRO A 89 -1.02 2.00 11.69
N ILE A 90 -2.19 1.40 11.85
CA ILE A 90 -3.46 1.92 11.31
C ILE A 90 -3.84 3.22 12.01
N VAL A 91 -3.66 3.27 13.34
CA VAL A 91 -3.91 4.48 14.13
C VAL A 91 -2.96 5.61 13.71
N PHE A 92 -1.67 5.33 13.52
CA PHE A 92 -0.72 6.35 13.07
C PHE A 92 -0.97 6.80 11.64
N LEU A 93 -1.37 5.89 10.75
CA LEU A 93 -1.77 6.27 9.40
C LEU A 93 -2.97 7.22 9.43
N ARG A 94 -3.98 6.91 10.25
CA ARG A 94 -5.16 7.77 10.43
C ARG A 94 -4.84 9.11 11.09
N LEU A 95 -3.99 9.14 12.11
CA LEU A 95 -3.52 10.38 12.73
C LEU A 95 -2.72 11.23 11.74
N GLY A 96 -1.87 10.58 10.93
CA GLY A 96 -1.14 11.23 9.85
C GLY A 96 -2.08 11.85 8.82
N GLU A 97 -3.14 11.13 8.44
CA GLU A 97 -4.15 11.63 7.51
C GLU A 97 -4.93 12.83 8.03
N VAL A 98 -5.21 12.87 9.35
CA VAL A 98 -5.90 13.99 10.00
C VAL A 98 -5.02 15.23 10.08
N HIS A 99 -3.71 15.08 10.33
CA HIS A 99 -2.81 16.22 10.55
C HIS A 99 -2.12 16.74 9.29
N ASN A 100 -1.70 15.86 8.38
CA ASN A 100 -0.84 16.21 7.23
C ASN A 100 -1.54 16.05 5.88
N GLY A 101 -2.84 15.76 5.87
CA GLY A 101 -3.59 15.47 4.65
C GLY A 101 -3.52 14.00 4.26
N LYS A 102 -4.24 13.64 3.19
CA LYS A 102 -4.45 12.25 2.79
C LYS A 102 -3.17 11.61 2.26
N ASN A 103 -2.86 10.40 2.73
CA ASN A 103 -1.73 9.62 2.25
C ASN A 103 -2.10 8.89 0.96
N ASP A 104 -1.45 9.23 -0.15
CA ASP A 104 -1.59 8.51 -1.41
C ASP A 104 -0.47 7.47 -1.55
N LEU A 105 -0.80 6.28 -2.04
CA LEU A 105 0.20 5.29 -2.44
C LEU A 105 0.72 5.64 -3.84
N ALA A 106 1.99 6.04 -3.93
CA ALA A 106 2.66 6.27 -5.21
C ALA A 106 3.33 4.98 -5.70
N ILE A 107 2.80 4.41 -6.79
CA ILE A 107 3.42 3.27 -7.47
C ILE A 107 4.36 3.82 -8.54
N THR A 108 5.66 3.68 -8.32
CA THR A 108 6.70 4.03 -9.29
C THR A 108 7.36 2.76 -9.82
N THR A 109 7.87 2.83 -11.04
CA THR A 109 8.60 1.72 -11.64
C THR A 109 9.94 1.55 -10.95
N GLY A 110 10.40 0.30 -10.80
CA GLY A 110 11.62 -0.03 -10.07
C GLY A 110 12.04 -1.48 -10.28
N GLY A 111 13.29 -1.79 -9.92
CA GLY A 111 13.86 -3.14 -10.09
C GLY A 111 13.80 -3.63 -11.55
N GLU A 112 13.31 -4.85 -11.74
CA GLU A 112 13.13 -5.47 -13.07
C GLU A 112 12.12 -4.74 -13.96
N LEU A 113 11.22 -3.95 -13.35
CA LEU A 113 10.19 -3.18 -14.06
C LEU A 113 10.61 -1.74 -14.34
N HIS A 114 11.89 -1.38 -14.22
CA HIS A 114 12.35 0.00 -14.45
C HIS A 114 12.05 0.50 -15.88
N SER A 115 11.94 -0.40 -16.86
CA SER A 115 11.58 -0.06 -18.25
C SER A 115 10.08 0.10 -18.48
N ALA A 116 9.23 -0.28 -17.51
CA ALA A 116 7.80 -0.07 -17.63
C ALA A 116 7.50 1.44 -17.53
N SER A 117 6.72 1.94 -18.48
CA SER A 117 6.33 3.36 -18.56
C SER A 117 4.90 3.60 -18.09
N SER A 118 4.09 2.53 -17.96
CA SER A 118 2.69 2.63 -17.58
C SER A 118 2.21 1.39 -16.84
N LEU A 119 1.24 1.58 -15.96
CA LEU A 119 0.48 0.52 -15.31
C LEU A 119 -0.91 0.45 -15.97
N ASN A 120 -1.24 -0.70 -16.56
CA ASN A 120 -2.59 -0.91 -17.08
C ASN A 120 -3.57 -1.14 -15.92
N TYR A 121 -4.18 -0.05 -15.47
CA TYR A 121 -5.11 -0.09 -14.35
C TYR A 121 -6.38 -0.89 -14.64
N SER A 122 -6.78 -1.05 -15.90
CA SER A 122 -7.95 -1.86 -16.26
C SER A 122 -7.78 -3.31 -15.82
N ILE A 123 -6.57 -3.86 -15.96
CA ILE A 123 -6.24 -5.23 -15.50
C ILE A 123 -6.34 -5.30 -13.98
N VAL A 124 -5.85 -4.29 -13.25
CA VAL A 124 -5.97 -4.22 -11.79
C VAL A 124 -7.44 -4.20 -11.39
N GLU A 125 -8.27 -3.46 -12.11
CA GLU A 125 -9.70 -3.36 -11.86
C GLU A 125 -10.47 -4.65 -12.19
N GLU A 126 -9.97 -5.48 -13.11
CA GLU A 126 -10.55 -6.80 -13.42
C GLU A 126 -10.34 -7.80 -12.28
N ILE A 127 -9.26 -7.67 -11.50
CA ILE A 127 -8.97 -8.52 -10.33
C ILE A 127 -10.03 -8.33 -9.23
N PHE A 128 -10.61 -7.13 -9.12
CA PHE A 128 -11.63 -6.80 -8.13
C PHE A 128 -13.02 -6.78 -8.78
N PRO A 129 -13.85 -7.83 -8.68
CA PRO A 129 -15.15 -7.89 -9.34
C PRO A 129 -16.09 -6.76 -8.88
N LEU A 130 -17.04 -6.37 -9.73
CA LEU A 130 -18.00 -5.27 -9.44
C LEU A 130 -18.82 -5.52 -8.15
N THR A 131 -18.97 -6.78 -7.76
CA THR A 131 -19.67 -7.23 -6.57
C THR A 131 -18.83 -7.14 -5.29
N ASP A 132 -17.52 -6.90 -5.40
CA ASP A 132 -16.64 -6.83 -4.24
C ASP A 132 -16.89 -5.51 -3.48
N PRO A 133 -17.31 -5.55 -2.20
CA PRO A 133 -17.47 -4.35 -1.38
C PRO A 133 -16.15 -3.58 -1.22
N LEU A 134 -15.00 -4.24 -1.40
CA LEU A 134 -13.68 -3.63 -1.29
C LEU A 134 -13.27 -2.84 -2.54
N ARG A 135 -13.89 -3.09 -3.70
CA ARG A 135 -13.62 -2.37 -4.95
C ARG A 135 -13.84 -0.86 -4.81
N GLY A 136 -14.71 -0.44 -3.89
CA GLY A 136 -15.03 0.96 -3.63
C GLY A 136 -13.91 1.77 -2.98
N TYR A 137 -12.89 1.15 -2.39
CA TYR A 137 -11.87 1.83 -1.58
C TYR A 137 -10.60 2.25 -2.33
N HIS A 138 -10.65 2.31 -3.66
CA HIS A 138 -9.51 2.76 -4.44
C HIS A 138 -9.92 3.57 -5.68
N SER A 139 -9.12 4.58 -6.00
CA SER A 139 -9.21 5.35 -7.24
C SER A 139 -7.80 5.67 -7.72
N PRO A 140 -7.47 5.40 -9.00
CA PRO A 140 -6.18 5.78 -9.53
C PRO A 140 -6.11 7.29 -9.68
N ARG A 141 -4.96 7.86 -9.32
CA ARG A 141 -4.58 9.23 -9.71
C ARG A 141 -3.43 9.12 -10.68
N ILE A 142 -3.64 9.58 -11.90
CA ILE A 142 -2.60 9.52 -12.92
C ILE A 142 -1.81 10.81 -12.84
N ARG A 143 -0.51 10.69 -12.54
CA ARG A 143 0.42 11.80 -12.43
C ARG A 143 1.13 11.98 -13.77
N PHE A 144 0.96 13.13 -14.38
CA PHE A 144 1.66 13.54 -15.59
C PHE A 144 2.66 14.65 -15.26
N GLY A 145 3.87 14.52 -15.79
CA GLY A 145 4.78 15.66 -15.90
C GLY A 145 4.41 16.49 -17.12
N GLY A 146 4.47 17.80 -17.00
CA GLY A 146 4.27 18.70 -18.12
C GLY A 146 4.98 20.03 -17.91
N TYR A 147 4.93 20.87 -18.94
CA TYR A 147 5.44 22.23 -18.89
C TYR A 147 4.29 23.19 -19.18
N ILE A 148 4.19 24.25 -18.39
CA ILE A 148 3.28 25.35 -18.67
C ILE A 148 4.07 26.38 -19.47
N LEU A 149 3.50 26.73 -20.62
CA LEU A 149 4.04 27.72 -21.53
C LEU A 149 3.14 28.93 -21.53
N LYS A 150 3.75 30.11 -21.40
CA LYS A 150 3.04 31.38 -21.50
C LYS A 150 2.82 31.71 -22.96
N TYR A 151 1.64 31.38 -23.48
CA TYR A 151 1.31 31.59 -24.89
C TYR A 151 1.56 33.01 -25.41
N SER A 152 1.43 34.03 -24.56
CA SER A 152 1.67 35.42 -24.93
C SER A 152 3.13 35.77 -25.24
N THR A 153 4.10 34.94 -24.85
CA THR A 153 5.51 35.14 -25.19
C THR A 153 5.91 34.42 -26.46
N CYS A 154 4.98 33.69 -27.10
CA CYS A 154 5.22 32.97 -28.33
C CYS A 154 5.02 33.87 -29.55
N SER A 155 6.02 33.96 -30.42
CA SER A 155 5.98 34.72 -31.67
C SER A 155 5.64 33.82 -32.87
N GLY A 156 4.80 34.31 -33.78
CA GLY A 156 4.44 33.59 -35.01
C GLY A 156 3.44 32.43 -34.83
N ILE A 157 2.89 32.25 -33.62
CA ILE A 157 1.93 31.18 -33.33
C ILE A 157 0.51 31.77 -33.25
N THR A 158 -0.38 31.30 -34.13
CA THR A 158 -1.76 31.80 -34.20
C THR A 158 -2.73 30.90 -33.44
N LYS A 159 -2.45 29.61 -33.42
CA LYS A 159 -3.23 28.60 -32.71
C LYS A 159 -2.30 27.76 -31.83
N PRO A 160 -2.75 27.28 -30.66
CA PRO A 160 -1.90 26.44 -29.81
C PRO A 160 -1.46 25.12 -30.45
N GLN A 161 -2.21 24.61 -31.44
CA GLN A 161 -1.79 23.45 -32.23
C GLN A 161 -0.55 23.73 -33.08
N ASP A 162 -0.23 25.00 -33.39
CA ASP A 162 0.96 25.36 -34.15
C ASP A 162 2.24 25.04 -33.34
N LEU A 163 2.17 24.98 -32.00
CA LEU A 163 3.27 24.56 -31.12
C LEU A 163 3.60 23.06 -31.23
N TRP A 164 2.74 22.26 -31.87
CA TRP A 164 2.98 20.83 -32.08
C TRP A 164 3.93 20.54 -33.22
N TYR A 165 4.18 21.55 -34.05
CA TYR A 165 4.96 21.39 -35.25
C TYR A 165 6.11 22.39 -35.29
N ASP A 166 7.27 21.91 -35.72
CA ASP A 166 8.39 22.80 -35.99
C ASP A 166 8.15 23.61 -37.29
N LYS A 167 9.12 24.45 -37.67
CA LYS A 167 9.04 25.25 -38.91
C LYS A 167 8.92 24.40 -40.18
N LYS A 168 9.35 23.14 -40.12
CA LYS A 168 9.31 22.15 -41.20
C LYS A 168 8.02 21.32 -41.20
N LYS A 169 7.10 21.58 -40.27
CA LYS A 169 5.86 20.82 -40.02
C LYS A 169 6.10 19.40 -39.48
N GLU A 170 7.23 19.15 -38.84
CA GLU A 170 7.54 17.90 -38.14
C GLU A 170 7.10 17.99 -36.67
N LEU A 171 6.87 16.85 -36.01
CA LEU A 171 6.46 16.83 -34.61
C LEU A 171 7.52 17.53 -33.74
N CYS A 172 7.10 18.58 -33.04
CA CYS A 172 7.97 19.44 -32.26
C CYS A 172 8.56 18.68 -31.06
N LEU A 173 9.89 18.56 -31.02
CA LEU A 173 10.63 18.02 -29.88
C LEU A 173 10.72 19.07 -28.76
N PRO A 174 10.94 18.70 -27.48
CA PRO A 174 10.93 19.67 -26.37
C PRO A 174 11.79 20.93 -26.58
N THR A 175 12.89 20.81 -27.33
CA THR A 175 13.80 21.92 -27.63
C THR A 175 13.29 22.92 -28.67
N CYS A 176 12.25 22.59 -29.44
CA CYS A 176 11.72 23.48 -30.49
C CYS A 176 10.91 24.63 -29.90
N VAL A 177 10.31 24.44 -28.71
CA VAL A 177 9.32 25.37 -28.16
C VAL A 177 10.00 26.67 -27.74
N SER A 178 11.24 26.57 -27.25
CA SER A 178 12.09 27.72 -26.93
C SER A 178 12.50 28.56 -28.14
N GLU A 179 12.32 28.07 -29.38
CA GLU A 179 12.53 28.90 -30.58
C GLU A 179 11.36 29.86 -30.83
N TYR A 180 10.16 29.50 -30.39
CA TYR A 180 8.95 30.28 -30.64
C TYR A 180 8.58 31.14 -29.44
N CYS A 181 8.79 30.61 -28.23
CA CYS A 181 8.39 31.22 -26.98
C CYS A 181 9.63 31.57 -26.16
N ASP A 182 9.60 32.69 -25.43
CA ASP A 182 10.60 32.93 -24.37
C ASP A 182 10.62 31.71 -23.46
N GLY A 183 11.78 31.04 -23.34
CA GLY A 183 11.98 29.73 -22.72
C GLY A 183 11.69 29.62 -21.22
N THR A 184 10.81 30.47 -20.69
CA THR A 184 10.25 30.38 -19.35
C THR A 184 9.19 29.28 -19.30
N GLU A 185 9.65 28.03 -19.39
CA GLU A 185 8.82 26.86 -19.14
C GLU A 185 8.73 26.63 -17.64
N THR A 186 7.50 26.57 -17.11
CA THR A 186 7.31 26.21 -15.70
C THR A 186 6.99 24.73 -15.63
N PRO A 187 7.87 23.87 -15.11
CA PRO A 187 7.56 22.47 -14.92
C PRO A 187 6.36 22.35 -13.96
N THR A 188 5.40 21.52 -14.34
CA THR A 188 4.18 21.31 -13.58
C THR A 188 3.85 19.83 -13.49
N VAL A 189 3.14 19.48 -12.43
CA VAL A 189 2.60 18.15 -12.24
C VAL A 189 1.10 18.24 -12.38
N ILE A 190 0.55 17.46 -13.31
CA ILE A 190 -0.88 17.41 -13.56
C ILE A 190 -1.41 16.07 -13.06
N PHE A 191 -2.53 16.10 -12.35
CA PHE A 191 -3.19 14.91 -11.85
C PHE A 191 -4.51 14.72 -12.60
N ALA A 192 -4.69 13.57 -13.23
CA ALA A 192 -6.01 13.13 -13.67
C ALA A 192 -6.64 12.30 -12.55
N ILE A 193 -7.84 12.72 -12.15
CA ILE A 193 -8.58 12.18 -11.01
C ILE A 193 -9.97 11.77 -11.49
N ASN A 194 -10.42 10.58 -11.08
CA ASN A 194 -11.81 10.17 -11.29
C ASN A 194 -12.68 10.67 -10.13
N GLU A 195 -13.38 11.79 -10.35
CA GLU A 195 -14.20 12.46 -9.33
C GLU A 195 -15.27 11.54 -8.71
N GLU A 196 -15.95 10.73 -9.53
CA GLU A 196 -16.99 9.82 -9.05
C GLU A 196 -16.41 8.78 -8.09
N ARG A 197 -15.24 8.22 -8.42
CA ARG A 197 -14.57 7.23 -7.56
C ARG A 197 -14.04 7.85 -6.27
N GLU A 198 -13.41 9.02 -6.35
CA GLU A 198 -12.96 9.76 -5.16
C GLU A 198 -14.12 10.10 -4.23
N THR A 199 -15.25 10.54 -4.78
CA THR A 199 -16.44 10.89 -4.00
C THR A 199 -16.99 9.67 -3.25
N ARG A 200 -17.01 8.48 -3.89
CA ARG A 200 -17.42 7.23 -3.23
C ARG A 200 -16.54 6.85 -2.04
N MET A 201 -15.25 7.21 -2.07
CA MET A 201 -14.32 7.00 -0.95
C MET A 201 -14.42 8.08 0.13
N GLY A 202 -15.32 9.05 -0.01
CA GLY A 202 -15.38 10.22 0.87
C GLY A 202 -14.24 11.22 0.64
N PHE A 203 -13.53 11.11 -0.48
CA PHE A 203 -12.55 12.10 -0.90
C PHE A 203 -13.19 13.20 -1.74
N GLY A 204 -12.47 14.31 -1.93
CA GLY A 204 -12.95 15.47 -2.69
C GLY A 204 -14.11 16.28 -2.08
N ILE A 205 -14.57 15.97 -0.88
CA ILE A 205 -15.66 16.71 -0.21
C ILE A 205 -15.39 18.20 0.02
N SER A 206 -14.12 18.60 0.10
CA SER A 206 -13.71 20.00 0.32
C SER A 206 -13.63 20.81 -0.98
N TRP A 207 -13.42 20.17 -2.14
CA TRP A 207 -13.42 20.84 -3.43
C TRP A 207 -14.78 20.63 -4.11
N LYS A 208 -15.71 21.58 -3.97
CA LYS A 208 -16.93 21.57 -4.80
C LYS A 208 -16.62 22.15 -6.17
N GLY A 209 -16.00 21.34 -7.02
CA GLY A 209 -15.78 21.66 -8.42
C GLY A 209 -17.11 21.69 -9.19
N ARG A 210 -17.21 22.56 -10.21
CA ARG A 210 -18.27 22.41 -11.20
C ARG A 210 -18.02 21.15 -12.02
N LYS A 211 -19.09 20.48 -12.47
CA LYS A 211 -18.95 19.40 -13.46
C LYS A 211 -18.30 19.97 -14.71
N LEU A 212 -17.14 19.42 -15.06
CA LEU A 212 -16.39 19.83 -16.25
C LEU A 212 -17.08 19.33 -17.50
N LYS A 213 -17.24 20.19 -18.50
CA LYS A 213 -17.63 19.77 -19.85
C LYS A 213 -16.43 19.12 -20.55
N LYS A 214 -16.70 18.40 -21.64
CA LYS A 214 -15.64 17.81 -22.47
C LYS A 214 -14.64 18.88 -22.89
N GLY A 215 -13.38 18.67 -22.51
CA GLY A 215 -12.28 19.60 -22.81
C GLY A 215 -12.04 20.68 -21.76
N GLU A 216 -12.81 20.75 -20.66
CA GLU A 216 -12.54 21.65 -19.54
C GLU A 216 -11.62 20.99 -18.50
N VAL A 217 -10.79 21.79 -17.83
CA VAL A 217 -9.95 21.38 -16.69
C VAL A 217 -10.00 22.42 -15.58
N ILE A 218 -9.76 21.98 -14.35
CA ILE A 218 -9.55 22.85 -13.19
C ILE A 218 -8.05 22.95 -12.96
N LEU A 219 -7.54 24.18 -12.85
CA LEU A 219 -6.15 24.45 -12.54
C LEU A 219 -6.01 24.87 -11.08
N SER A 220 -4.89 24.49 -10.46
CA SER A 220 -4.53 25.03 -9.16
C SER A 220 -4.19 26.52 -9.31
N ILE A 221 -4.38 27.29 -8.23
CA ILE A 221 -4.08 28.73 -8.21
C ILE A 221 -2.64 29.00 -8.64
N GLY A 222 -1.67 28.22 -8.18
CA GLY A 222 -0.26 28.40 -8.57
C GLY A 222 -0.04 28.24 -10.08
N VAL A 223 -0.71 27.26 -10.69
CA VAL A 223 -0.66 27.04 -12.14
C VAL A 223 -1.37 28.18 -12.90
N ALA A 224 -2.51 28.65 -12.40
CA ALA A 224 -3.24 29.78 -12.97
C ALA A 224 -2.44 31.10 -12.91
N VAL A 225 -1.73 31.34 -11.80
CA VAL A 225 -0.86 32.49 -11.61
C VAL A 225 0.37 32.41 -12.52
N ALA A 226 1.01 31.24 -12.63
CA ALA A 226 2.11 31.02 -13.57
C ALA A 226 1.68 31.25 -15.03
N ALA A 227 0.43 30.90 -15.35
CA ALA A 227 -0.19 31.20 -16.65
C ALA A 227 -0.71 32.65 -16.78
N ASN A 228 -0.30 33.56 -15.88
CA ASN A 228 -0.50 35.00 -15.93
C ASN A 228 -1.98 35.45 -16.00
N ASN A 229 -2.88 34.83 -15.22
CA ASN A 229 -4.31 35.18 -15.19
C ASN A 229 -4.95 35.22 -16.59
N THR A 230 -4.53 34.32 -17.47
CA THR A 230 -5.03 34.24 -18.84
C THR A 230 -6.53 33.93 -18.83
N ARG A 231 -7.34 34.95 -19.13
CA ARG A 231 -8.81 34.87 -19.08
C ARG A 231 -9.39 33.84 -20.07
N TRP A 232 -8.62 33.43 -21.08
CA TRP A 232 -9.08 32.50 -22.12
C TRP A 232 -7.89 31.70 -22.67
N GLY A 233 -7.99 30.36 -22.62
CA GLY A 233 -7.24 29.47 -23.50
C GLY A 233 -5.80 29.16 -23.08
N ILE A 234 -5.62 28.53 -21.93
CA ILE A 234 -4.44 27.67 -21.75
C ILE A 234 -4.80 26.33 -22.40
N GLN A 235 -3.99 25.89 -23.34
CA GLN A 235 -4.16 24.61 -24.01
C GLN A 235 -3.06 23.69 -23.49
N PHE A 236 -3.44 22.70 -22.67
CA PHE A 236 -2.50 21.71 -22.17
C PHE A 236 -2.23 20.69 -23.29
N CYS A 237 -0.97 20.59 -23.67
CA CYS A 237 -0.48 19.65 -24.66
C CYS A 237 0.37 18.62 -23.92
N PHE A 238 -0.17 17.41 -23.75
CA PHE A 238 0.58 16.31 -23.15
C PHE A 238 1.40 15.61 -24.25
N LEU A 239 2.71 15.79 -24.21
CA LEU A 239 3.65 15.01 -25.00
C LEU A 239 4.22 13.91 -24.10
N ASP A 240 3.51 12.78 -24.01
CA ASP A 240 4.08 11.55 -23.47
C ASP A 240 4.48 10.64 -24.62
N ARG A 241 5.75 10.22 -24.65
CA ARG A 241 6.31 9.34 -25.68
C ARG A 241 5.82 7.88 -25.57
N SER A 242 5.08 7.54 -24.53
CA SER A 242 4.96 6.15 -24.06
C SER A 242 3.54 5.56 -24.12
N ALA A 243 2.51 6.38 -24.33
CA ALA A 243 1.13 5.92 -24.27
C ALA A 243 0.33 6.44 -25.46
N ILE A 244 -0.29 5.50 -26.20
CA ILE A 244 -1.35 5.77 -27.19
C ILE A 244 -2.59 6.21 -26.42
N LEU A 245 -2.56 7.45 -25.94
CA LEU A 245 -3.70 8.16 -25.36
C LEU A 245 -3.99 9.32 -26.30
N TYR A 246 -5.17 9.27 -26.92
CA TYR A 246 -5.68 10.32 -27.81
C TYR A 246 -5.35 11.71 -27.24
N MET A 247 -4.51 12.46 -27.97
CA MET A 247 -4.10 13.82 -27.64
C MET A 247 -5.31 14.77 -27.70
N ASN A 248 -6.08 14.82 -26.61
CA ASN A 248 -7.11 15.82 -26.43
C ASN A 248 -6.48 17.06 -25.80
N CYS A 249 -6.33 18.11 -26.61
CA CYS A 249 -6.06 19.43 -26.09
C CYS A 249 -7.22 19.89 -25.22
N LEU A 250 -6.94 20.10 -23.94
CA LEU A 250 -7.91 20.62 -22.99
C LEU A 250 -7.91 22.14 -23.04
N LYS A 251 -9.10 22.71 -23.28
CA LYS A 251 -9.37 24.15 -23.25
C LYS A 251 -9.64 24.55 -21.81
N VAL A 252 -8.74 25.32 -21.23
CA VAL A 252 -8.94 25.84 -19.88
C VAL A 252 -9.80 27.09 -19.93
N ILE A 253 -10.85 27.11 -19.11
CA ILE A 253 -11.62 28.30 -18.78
C ILE A 253 -11.31 28.63 -17.31
N LEU A 254 -10.48 29.65 -17.08
CA LEU A 254 -10.24 30.23 -15.77
C LEU A 254 -11.40 31.19 -15.44
N HIS A 255 -11.93 31.09 -14.22
CA HIS A 255 -12.89 32.05 -13.66
C HIS A 255 -12.24 32.82 -12.52
#